data_AF-A0A931U3Q3-F1
#
_entry.id   AF-A0A931U3Q3-F1
#
_cell.length_a   1.000
_cell.length_b   1.000
_cell.length_c   1.000
_cell.angle_alpha   90.00
_cell.angle_beta   90.00
_cell.angle_gamma   90.00
#
_symmetry.space_group_name_H-M   'P 1'
#
loop_
_entity.id
_entity.type
_entity.pdbx_description
1 polymer ?
#
loop_
_entity_poly.entity_id
_entity_poly.type
_entity_poly.pdbx_seq_one_letter_code
_entity_poly.pdbx_strand_id
1 'polypeptide(L)'
;MAGRLLPPHGGPASDRRAARLALLAALSDDDFAAEVRLRQAARWRQGSLIRHARKHRKDFVRMLGQGFSPSALDALSRSILESWDRLFTELEPNGSVTYYFIRSLPPSGRAIIVVTRGGEIRSTFPADSLERWLARQAAVIEVTDRAERLGLSH
;
A
#
# COMPACT_ATOMS: atom_id res chain seq x y z
N MET A 1 25.82 -19.74 -14.72
CA MET A 1 24.72 -19.28 -13.83
C MET A 1 25.23 -18.08 -13.04
N ALA A 2 24.85 -16.87 -13.45
CA ALA A 2 25.25 -15.65 -12.75
C ALA A 2 24.22 -15.35 -11.66
N GLY A 3 24.61 -15.55 -10.39
CA GLY A 3 23.84 -15.07 -9.25
C GLY A 3 23.79 -13.55 -9.28
N ARG A 4 22.62 -12.98 -9.59
CA ARG A 4 22.37 -11.55 -9.43
C ARG A 4 22.38 -11.23 -7.94
N LEU A 5 23.51 -10.71 -7.46
CA LEU A 5 23.61 -10.04 -6.17
C LEU A 5 22.59 -8.90 -6.15
N LEU A 6 21.54 -9.07 -5.35
CA LEU A 6 20.66 -7.96 -4.99
C LEU A 6 21.52 -6.88 -4.32
N PRO A 7 21.37 -5.60 -4.68
CA PRO A 7 22.12 -4.55 -4.03
C PRO A 7 21.83 -4.54 -2.51
N PRO A 8 22.81 -4.16 -1.68
CA PRO A 8 22.69 -4.21 -0.23
C PRO A 8 21.47 -3.39 0.24
N HIS A 9 20.64 -4.03 1.07
CA HIS A 9 19.44 -3.44 1.64
C HIS A 9 19.83 -2.22 2.50
N GLY A 10 19.43 -1.01 2.07
CA GLY A 10 19.69 0.25 2.79
C GLY A 10 19.96 1.46 1.90
N GLY A 11 20.01 1.31 0.58
CA GLY A 11 20.40 2.38 -0.35
C GLY A 11 19.38 3.53 -0.53
N PRO A 12 19.77 4.60 -1.23
CA PRO A 12 18.92 5.71 -1.65
C PRO A 12 17.59 5.29 -2.28
N ALA A 13 16.58 6.17 -2.24
CA ALA A 13 15.26 5.88 -2.80
C ALA A 13 15.29 5.51 -4.29
N SER A 14 16.20 6.12 -5.07
CA SER A 14 16.47 5.78 -6.47
C SER A 14 16.86 4.32 -6.65
N ASP A 15 17.74 3.82 -5.80
CA ASP A 15 18.31 2.48 -5.91
C ASP A 15 17.27 1.44 -5.52
N ARG A 16 16.50 1.71 -4.46
CA ARG A 16 15.37 0.86 -4.08
C ARG A 16 14.29 0.83 -5.14
N ARG A 17 13.99 1.97 -5.77
CA ARG A 17 13.08 2.06 -6.91
C ARG A 17 13.58 1.21 -8.08
N ALA A 18 14.84 1.38 -8.47
CA ALA A 18 15.44 0.63 -9.56
C ALA A 18 15.44 -0.89 -9.27
N ALA A 19 15.80 -1.29 -8.06
CA ALA A 19 15.75 -2.68 -7.63
C ALA A 19 14.33 -3.25 -7.68
N ARG A 20 13.32 -2.49 -7.20
CA ARG A 20 11.92 -2.95 -7.25
C ARG A 20 11.40 -3.05 -8.68
N LEU A 21 11.74 -2.11 -9.56
CA LEU A 21 11.41 -2.19 -10.98
C LEU A 21 12.02 -3.45 -11.62
N ALA A 22 13.28 -3.76 -11.31
CA ALA A 22 13.93 -4.97 -11.82
C ALA A 22 13.25 -6.26 -11.32
N LEU A 23 12.82 -6.30 -10.05
CA LEU A 23 12.02 -7.41 -9.51
C LEU A 23 10.67 -7.53 -10.23
N LEU A 24 9.95 -6.42 -10.39
CA LEU A 24 8.65 -6.39 -11.07
C LEU A 24 8.74 -6.84 -12.53
N ALA A 25 9.82 -6.48 -13.23
CA ALA A 25 10.06 -6.90 -14.61
C ALA A 25 10.39 -8.39 -14.72
N ALA A 26 10.98 -8.99 -13.69
CA ALA A 26 11.30 -10.42 -13.65
C ALA A 26 10.15 -11.29 -13.11
N LEU A 27 9.19 -10.71 -12.38
CA LEU A 27 8.01 -11.37 -11.84
C LEU A 27 7.08 -11.79 -12.99
N SER A 28 6.70 -13.07 -13.02
CA SER A 28 5.62 -13.54 -13.87
C SER A 28 4.29 -12.89 -13.47
N ASP A 29 3.30 -12.90 -14.37
CA ASP A 29 1.97 -12.37 -14.04
C ASP A 29 1.28 -13.18 -12.93
N ASP A 30 1.50 -14.51 -12.88
CA ASP A 30 1.00 -15.37 -11.82
C ASP A 30 1.64 -15.06 -10.46
N ASP A 31 2.96 -14.89 -10.42
CA ASP A 31 3.68 -14.54 -9.19
C ASP A 31 3.31 -13.15 -8.71
N PHE A 32 3.18 -12.18 -9.63
CA PHE A 32 2.71 -10.84 -9.30
C PHE A 32 1.29 -10.88 -8.74
N ALA A 33 0.38 -11.62 -9.37
CA ALA A 33 -0.98 -11.78 -8.89
C ALA A 33 -1.03 -12.47 -7.52
N ALA A 34 -0.22 -13.50 -7.29
CA ALA A 34 -0.09 -14.15 -5.99
C ALA A 34 0.43 -13.18 -4.92
N GLU A 35 1.42 -12.35 -5.26
CA GLU A 35 1.97 -11.34 -4.36
C GLU A 35 0.90 -10.30 -3.97
N VAL A 36 0.11 -9.80 -4.93
CA VAL A 36 -1.00 -8.87 -4.69
C VAL A 36 -2.10 -9.51 -3.85
N ARG A 37 -2.54 -10.72 -4.18
CA ARG A 37 -3.59 -11.44 -3.42
C ARG A 37 -3.16 -11.70 -1.97
N LEU A 38 -1.88 -12.01 -1.73
CA LEU A 38 -1.33 -12.11 -0.39
C LEU A 38 -1.48 -10.80 0.39
N ARG A 39 -1.35 -9.65 -0.28
CA ARG A 39 -1.56 -8.34 0.35
C ARG A 39 -3.03 -7.99 0.53
N GLN A 40 -3.90 -8.39 -0.39
CA GLN A 40 -5.35 -8.22 -0.23
C GLN A 40 -5.89 -9.07 0.94
N ALA A 41 -5.27 -10.22 1.19
CA ALA A 41 -5.55 -11.06 2.35
C ALA A 41 -4.97 -10.50 3.67
N ALA A 42 -4.29 -9.35 3.65
CA ALA A 42 -3.64 -8.80 4.83
C ALA A 42 -4.65 -8.46 5.93
N ARG A 43 -4.19 -8.62 7.17
CA ARG A 43 -4.98 -8.35 8.38
C ARG A 43 -4.23 -7.46 9.33
N TRP A 44 -4.97 -6.75 10.18
CA TRP A 44 -4.38 -6.07 11.30
C TRP A 44 -3.94 -7.07 12.38
N ARG A 45 -2.82 -6.78 13.05
CA ARG A 45 -2.60 -7.31 14.40
C ARG A 45 -3.54 -6.59 15.36
N GLN A 46 -4.28 -7.30 16.21
CA GLN A 46 -5.31 -6.72 17.08
C GLN A 46 -4.80 -5.54 17.91
N GLY A 47 -3.63 -5.67 18.56
CA GLY A 47 -3.05 -4.58 19.34
C GLY A 47 -2.61 -3.38 18.49
N SER A 48 -2.23 -3.59 17.23
CA SER A 48 -1.91 -2.50 16.30
C SER A 48 -3.16 -1.77 15.83
N LEU A 49 -4.25 -2.48 15.54
CA LEU A 49 -5.53 -1.89 15.11
C LEU A 49 -6.05 -0.90 16.15
N ILE A 50 -6.12 -1.32 17.42
CA ILE A 50 -6.64 -0.49 18.52
C ILE A 50 -5.80 0.79 18.66
N ARG A 51 -4.47 0.65 18.69
CA ARG A 51 -3.56 1.79 18.78
C ARG A 51 -3.69 2.73 17.57
N HIS A 52 -3.83 2.17 16.37
CA HIS A 52 -3.95 2.93 15.14
C HIS A 52 -5.25 3.72 15.07
N ALA A 53 -6.39 3.07 15.37
CA ALA A 53 -7.69 3.73 15.44
C ALA A 53 -7.68 4.90 16.43
N ARG A 54 -7.07 4.73 17.61
CA ARG A 54 -6.92 5.81 18.59
C ARG A 54 -6.03 6.95 18.08
N LYS A 55 -4.88 6.63 17.49
CA LYS A 55 -3.90 7.61 17.00
C LYS A 55 -4.47 8.48 15.88
N HIS A 56 -5.15 7.86 14.91
CA HIS A 56 -5.61 8.54 13.69
C HIS A 56 -7.07 9.00 13.75
N ARG A 57 -7.77 8.82 14.87
CA ARG A 57 -9.17 9.23 15.02
C ARG A 57 -9.40 10.68 14.60
N LYS A 58 -8.53 11.61 15.03
CA LYS A 58 -8.65 13.04 14.70
C LYS A 58 -8.42 13.31 13.21
N ASP A 59 -7.50 12.59 12.57
CA ASP A 59 -7.22 12.76 11.15
C ASP A 59 -8.45 12.37 10.31
N PHE A 60 -9.09 11.25 10.67
CA PHE A 60 -10.34 10.81 10.05
C PHE A 60 -11.50 11.77 10.32
N VAL A 61 -11.68 12.25 11.56
CA VAL A 61 -12.71 13.27 11.87
C VAL A 61 -12.50 14.52 11.03
N ARG A 62 -11.26 15.01 10.92
CA ARG A 62 -10.95 16.21 10.16
C ARG A 62 -11.26 16.03 8.67
N MET A 63 -10.91 14.89 8.08
CA MET A 63 -11.04 14.69 6.64
C MET A 63 -12.42 14.18 6.20
N LEU A 64 -13.07 13.35 7.02
CA LEU A 64 -14.30 12.63 6.69
C LEU A 64 -15.50 13.00 7.58
N GLY A 65 -15.32 13.89 8.56
CA GLY A 65 -16.37 14.28 9.51
C GLY A 65 -16.64 13.25 10.61
N GLN A 66 -16.02 12.07 10.56
CA GLN A 66 -16.19 11.01 11.54
C GLN A 66 -14.88 10.28 11.86
N GLY A 67 -14.76 9.80 13.09
CA GLY A 67 -13.65 8.95 13.52
C GLY A 67 -14.06 7.48 13.49
N PHE A 68 -13.11 6.59 13.26
CA PHE A 68 -13.38 5.16 13.22
C PHE A 68 -13.08 4.48 14.57
N SER A 69 -14.00 3.61 15.00
CA SER A 69 -13.70 2.58 15.99
C SER A 69 -12.71 1.54 15.41
N PRO A 70 -12.08 0.70 16.23
CA PRO A 70 -11.25 -0.39 15.74
C PRO A 70 -11.96 -1.28 14.71
N SER A 71 -13.20 -1.71 14.97
CA SER A 71 -13.96 -2.56 14.05
C SER A 71 -14.31 -1.85 12.74
N ALA A 72 -14.70 -0.57 12.80
CA ALA A 72 -15.04 0.18 11.60
C ALA A 72 -13.80 0.48 10.74
N LEU A 73 -12.65 0.72 11.37
CA LEU A 73 -11.38 0.88 10.66
C LEU A 73 -10.94 -0.44 9.99
N ASP A 74 -11.11 -1.58 10.65
CA ASP A 74 -10.83 -2.89 10.07
C ASP A 74 -11.69 -3.14 8.83
N ALA A 75 -13.01 -2.93 8.94
CA ALA A 75 -13.95 -3.06 7.83
C ALA A 75 -13.61 -2.13 6.66
N LEU A 76 -13.29 -0.86 6.94
CA LEU A 76 -12.84 0.09 5.93
C LEU A 76 -11.56 -0.39 5.23
N SER A 77 -10.58 -0.85 6.01
CA SER A 77 -9.30 -1.33 5.47
C SER A 77 -9.53 -2.52 4.54
N ARG A 78 -10.38 -3.48 4.96
CA ARG A 78 -10.76 -4.65 4.15
C ARG A 78 -11.42 -4.27 2.84
N SER A 79 -12.41 -3.38 2.90
CA SER A 79 -13.10 -2.89 1.69
C SER A 79 -12.12 -2.25 0.69
N ILE A 80 -11.13 -1.51 1.16
CA ILE A 80 -10.12 -0.89 0.29
C ILE A 80 -9.13 -1.93 -0.27
N LEU A 81 -8.77 -2.96 0.50
CA LEU A 81 -7.92 -4.04 -0.01
C LEU A 81 -8.61 -4.84 -1.14
N GLU A 82 -9.94 -4.99 -1.06
CA GLU A 82 -10.74 -5.72 -2.04
C GLU A 82 -11.08 -4.87 -3.26
N SER A 83 -11.29 -3.57 -3.07
CA SER A 83 -11.67 -2.65 -4.13
C SER A 83 -10.90 -1.33 -3.95
N TRP A 84 -10.05 -1.02 -4.91
CA TRP A 84 -9.11 0.11 -4.89
C TRP A 84 -9.08 0.76 -6.27
N ASP A 85 -8.73 2.05 -6.32
CA ASP A 85 -8.62 2.79 -7.58
C ASP A 85 -7.18 2.85 -8.08
N ARG A 86 -6.20 2.81 -7.16
CA ARG A 86 -4.78 2.80 -7.50
C ARG A 86 -4.01 1.86 -6.60
N LEU A 87 -3.02 1.19 -7.18
CA LEU A 87 -2.15 0.25 -6.49
C LEU A 87 -0.69 0.63 -6.69
N PHE A 88 0.04 0.75 -5.58
CA PHE A 88 1.46 1.03 -5.63
C PHE A 88 2.25 0.02 -4.80
N THR A 89 3.54 -0.09 -5.12
CA THR A 89 4.48 -0.92 -4.38
C THR A 89 5.84 -0.24 -4.24
N GLU A 90 6.56 -0.55 -3.17
CA GLU A 90 7.95 -0.16 -3.02
C GLU A 90 8.79 -1.26 -2.36
N LEU A 91 10.11 -1.06 -2.42
CA LEU A 91 11.07 -1.78 -1.61
C LEU A 91 11.56 -0.87 -0.48
N GLU A 92 11.30 -1.27 0.75
CA GLU A 92 11.74 -0.58 1.96
C GLU A 92 13.26 -0.70 2.15
N PRO A 93 13.90 0.14 2.98
CA PRO A 93 15.33 0.07 3.25
C PRO A 93 15.79 -1.32 3.73
N ASN A 94 14.94 -2.05 4.45
CA ASN A 94 15.24 -3.40 4.93
C ASN A 94 14.97 -4.52 3.91
N GLY A 95 14.68 -4.18 2.64
CA GLY A 95 14.37 -5.15 1.59
C GLY A 95 12.94 -5.71 1.62
N SER A 96 12.08 -5.25 2.53
CA SER A 96 10.68 -5.68 2.53
C SER A 96 9.90 -5.02 1.41
N VAL A 97 9.03 -5.78 0.75
CA VAL A 97 8.07 -5.24 -0.20
C VAL A 97 6.83 -4.72 0.53
N THR A 98 6.48 -3.47 0.26
CA THR A 98 5.28 -2.79 0.77
C THR A 98 4.32 -2.52 -0.38
N TYR A 99 3.01 -2.58 -0.10
CA TYR A 99 1.95 -2.18 -1.03
C TYR A 99 1.07 -1.11 -0.42
N TYR A 100 0.58 -0.22 -1.30
CA TYR A 100 -0.35 0.86 -0.99
C TYR A 100 -1.59 0.68 -1.84
N PHE A 101 -2.70 0.35 -1.19
CA PHE A 101 -4.02 0.28 -1.81
C PHE A 101 -4.71 1.61 -1.56
N ILE A 102 -5.15 2.27 -2.62
CA ILE A 102 -5.65 3.64 -2.54
C ILE A 102 -7.08 3.69 -3.04
N ARG A 103 -7.97 4.23 -2.20
CA ARG A 103 -9.31 4.64 -2.59
C ARG A 103 -9.40 6.15 -2.64
N SER A 104 -9.73 6.69 -3.80
CA SER A 104 -9.95 8.11 -4.03
C SER A 104 -11.28 8.54 -3.44
N LEU A 105 -11.33 9.77 -2.96
CA LEU A 105 -12.52 10.41 -2.39
C LEU A 105 -12.87 11.63 -3.24
N PRO A 106 -13.56 11.42 -4.38
CA PRO A 106 -14.01 12.52 -5.22
C PRO A 106 -15.00 13.41 -4.46
N PRO A 107 -15.13 14.69 -4.83
CA PRO A 107 -14.40 15.37 -5.93
C PRO A 107 -13.03 15.96 -5.51
N SER A 108 -12.58 15.73 -4.27
CA SER A 108 -11.59 16.60 -3.61
C SER A 108 -10.11 16.22 -3.79
N GLY A 109 -9.77 15.20 -4.58
CA GLY A 109 -8.40 14.69 -4.70
C GLY A 109 -7.84 14.07 -3.41
N ARG A 110 -8.70 13.92 -2.39
CA ARG A 110 -8.43 13.20 -1.15
C ARG A 110 -8.43 11.70 -1.42
N ALA A 111 -7.79 10.95 -0.54
CA ALA A 111 -7.78 9.49 -0.62
C ALA A 111 -7.70 8.84 0.75
N ILE A 112 -8.06 7.57 0.82
CA ILE A 112 -7.74 6.69 1.94
C ILE A 112 -6.70 5.68 1.44
N ILE A 113 -5.61 5.56 2.19
CA ILE A 113 -4.47 4.72 1.82
C ILE A 113 -4.35 3.60 2.85
N VAL A 114 -4.35 2.36 2.39
CA VAL A 114 -4.06 1.17 3.20
C VAL A 114 -2.67 0.66 2.83
N VAL A 115 -1.79 0.55 3.82
CA VAL A 115 -0.41 0.11 3.64
C VAL A 115 -0.25 -1.30 4.18
N THR A 116 0.26 -2.22 3.36
CA THR A 116 0.50 -3.62 3.75
C THR A 116 1.96 -4.00 3.59
N ARG A 117 2.46 -4.84 4.51
CA ARG A 117 3.83 -5.37 4.47
C ARG A 117 3.93 -6.70 5.19
N GLY A 118 4.38 -7.73 4.50
CA GLY A 118 4.52 -9.08 5.06
C GLY A 118 3.18 -9.76 5.38
N GLY A 119 2.11 -9.44 4.64
CA GLY A 119 0.76 -10.01 4.87
C GLY A 119 0.00 -9.33 6.02
N GLU A 120 0.52 -8.20 6.52
CA GLU A 120 -0.10 -7.45 7.61
C GLU A 120 -0.42 -6.03 7.15
N ILE A 121 -1.54 -5.50 7.64
CA ILE A 121 -1.85 -4.09 7.52
C ILE A 121 -0.98 -3.34 8.53
N ARG A 122 -0.20 -2.39 8.02
CA ARG A 122 0.69 -1.54 8.81
C ARG A 122 0.05 -0.23 9.18
N SER A 123 -0.76 0.32 8.30
CA SER A 123 -1.39 1.61 8.46
C SER A 123 -2.61 1.74 7.57
N THR A 124 -3.58 2.53 8.02
CA THR A 124 -4.67 3.04 7.17
C THR A 124 -4.92 4.48 7.54
N PHE A 125 -4.79 5.39 6.57
CA PHE A 125 -4.85 6.81 6.87
C PHE A 125 -5.49 7.62 5.75
N PRO A 126 -6.14 8.73 6.13
CA PRO A 126 -6.65 9.70 5.19
C PRO A 126 -5.50 10.58 4.65
N ALA A 127 -5.50 10.87 3.35
CA ALA A 127 -4.58 11.80 2.70
C ALA A 127 -5.37 12.94 2.06
N ASP A 128 -5.06 14.18 2.46
CA ASP A 128 -5.76 15.38 1.97
C ASP A 128 -5.47 15.69 0.49
N SER A 129 -4.36 15.17 -0.05
CA SER A 129 -3.99 15.26 -1.47
C SER A 129 -3.11 14.06 -1.81
N LEU A 130 -3.62 13.20 -2.70
CA LEU A 130 -2.87 12.03 -3.17
C LEU A 130 -1.58 12.42 -3.89
N GLU A 131 -1.64 13.44 -4.75
CA GLU A 131 -0.47 13.92 -5.50
C GLU A 131 0.65 14.42 -4.57
N ARG A 132 0.32 15.23 -3.56
CA ARG A 132 1.32 15.70 -2.59
C ARG A 132 1.90 14.55 -1.77
N TRP A 133 1.10 13.53 -1.47
CA TRP A 133 1.61 12.33 -0.82
C TRP A 133 2.58 11.58 -1.74
N LEU A 134 2.20 11.31 -3.00
CA LEU A 134 3.05 10.64 -4.00
C LEU A 134 4.35 11.39 -4.28
N ALA A 135 4.31 12.73 -4.38
CA ALA A 135 5.50 13.56 -4.60
C ALA A 135 6.56 13.40 -3.49
N ARG A 136 6.17 12.94 -2.30
CA ARG A 136 7.10 12.66 -1.19
C ARG A 136 7.62 11.22 -1.21
N GLN A 137 7.05 10.34 -2.03
CA GLN A 137 7.39 8.93 -2.10
C GLN A 137 8.29 8.61 -3.30
N ALA A 138 9.56 9.00 -3.21
CA ALA A 138 10.51 8.82 -4.32
C ALA A 138 10.75 7.35 -4.74
N ALA A 139 10.49 6.39 -3.86
CA ALA A 139 10.71 4.96 -4.13
C ALA A 139 9.48 4.22 -4.68
N VAL A 140 8.28 4.83 -4.62
CA VAL A 140 7.01 4.14 -4.85
C VAL A 140 6.69 4.02 -6.35
N ILE A 141 6.34 2.82 -6.79
CA ILE A 141 6.03 2.46 -8.19
C ILE A 141 4.54 2.15 -8.31
N GLU A 142 3.88 2.73 -9.30
CA GLU A 142 2.50 2.40 -9.62
C GLU A 142 2.43 1.10 -10.42
N VAL A 143 1.50 0.22 -10.04
CA VAL A 143 1.26 -1.08 -10.68
C VAL A 143 -0.23 -1.34 -10.95
N THR A 144 -1.04 -0.27 -10.91
CA THR A 144 -2.49 -0.25 -11.15
C THR A 144 -2.87 -1.02 -12.41
N ASP A 145 -2.41 -0.57 -13.58
CA ASP A 145 -2.79 -1.14 -14.88
C ASP A 145 -2.47 -2.64 -15.01
N ARG A 146 -1.31 -3.06 -14.49
CA ARG A 146 -0.92 -4.47 -14.51
C ARG A 146 -1.86 -5.31 -13.65
N ALA A 147 -2.23 -4.82 -12.47
CA ALA A 147 -3.13 -5.52 -11.57
C ALA A 147 -4.58 -5.54 -12.09
N GLU A 148 -5.06 -4.46 -12.71
CA GLU A 148 -6.39 -4.40 -13.33
C GLU A 148 -6.52 -5.36 -14.51
N ARG A 149 -5.50 -5.41 -15.39
CA ARG A 149 -5.46 -6.38 -16.50
C ARG A 149 -5.57 -7.84 -16.03
N LEU A 150 -5.12 -8.12 -14.81
CA LEU A 150 -5.17 -9.44 -14.19
C LEU A 150 -6.45 -9.67 -13.35
N GLY A 151 -7.39 -8.73 -13.36
CA GLY A 151 -8.66 -8.83 -12.64
C GLY A 151 -8.50 -8.83 -11.11
N LEU A 152 -7.52 -8.09 -10.59
CA LEU A 152 -7.22 -8.04 -9.15
C LEU A 152 -7.92 -6.89 -8.41
N SER A 153 -8.61 -6.01 -9.13
CA SER A 153 -9.50 -4.99 -8.56
C SER A 153 -10.95 -5.38 -8.86
N HIS A 154 -11.83 -5.24 -7.85
CA HIS A 154 -13.26 -5.54 -7.94
C HIS A 154 -14.10 -4.29 -7.79
#